data_AF-A0A5B9YEI2-F1
#
_entry.id   AF-A0A5B9YEI2-F1
#
_cell.length_a   1.000
_cell.length_b   1.000
_cell.length_c   1.000
_cell.angle_alpha   90.00
_cell.angle_beta   90.00
_cell.angle_gamma   90.00
#
_symmetry.space_group_name_H-M   'P 1'
#
loop_
_entity.id
_entity.type
_entity.pdbx_description
1 polymer ?
#
loop_
_entity_poly.entity_id
_entity_poly.type
_entity_poly.pdbx_seq_one_letter_code
_entity_poly.pdbx_strand_id
1 'polypeptide(L)'
;MNELRFEGRIDRITIKNEKVIKFILINEKNKKITGTVFNNQTTKHIYEQVEENTGQVVTITAEMSETSYQDKKTNLWVNSYCACINKMEAEEELPF
;
A
#
# COMPACT_ATOMS: atom_id res chain seq x y z
N MET A 1 16.27 -3.54 10.63
CA MET A 1 15.38 -3.15 9.52
C MET A 1 13.96 -3.46 9.93
N ASN A 2 13.05 -2.49 9.81
CA ASN A 2 11.62 -2.65 10.11
C ASN A 2 10.87 -3.05 8.84
N GLU A 3 11.08 -4.29 8.41
CA GLU A 3 10.36 -4.89 7.29
C GLU A 3 8.98 -5.38 7.76
N LEU A 4 7.93 -5.01 7.02
CA LEU A 4 6.57 -5.49 7.20
C LEU A 4 6.18 -6.34 6.00
N ARG A 5 5.66 -7.53 6.28
CA ARG A 5 4.87 -8.31 5.33
C ARG A 5 3.39 -8.14 5.66
N PHE A 6 2.60 -7.74 4.67
CA PHE A 6 1.16 -7.54 4.84
C PHE A 6 0.41 -8.15 3.67
N GLU A 7 -0.56 -8.99 3.99
CA GLU A 7 -1.47 -9.58 3.02
C GLU A 7 -2.84 -8.90 3.16
N GLY A 8 -3.42 -8.48 2.05
CA GLY A 8 -4.73 -7.89 2.05
C GLY A 8 -5.19 -7.46 0.67
N ARG A 9 -6.46 -7.09 0.59
CA ARG A 9 -7.08 -6.61 -0.64
C ARG A 9 -6.78 -5.13 -0.86
N ILE A 10 -6.45 -4.75 -2.09
CA ILE A 10 -6.37 -3.35 -2.49
C ILE A 10 -7.80 -2.78 -2.55
N ASP A 11 -8.18 -1.96 -1.56
CA ASP A 11 -9.53 -1.37 -1.45
C ASP A 11 -9.67 -0.11 -2.30
N ARG A 12 -8.67 0.76 -2.26
CA ARG A 12 -8.67 2.06 -2.94
C ARG A 12 -7.29 2.45 -3.38
N ILE A 13 -7.24 3.13 -4.52
CA ILE A 13 -6.03 3.75 -5.06
C ILE A 13 -6.25 5.26 -5.13
N THR A 14 -5.18 6.01 -4.91
CA THR A 14 -5.12 7.46 -5.05
C THR A 14 -3.81 7.80 -5.76
N ILE A 15 -3.93 8.19 -7.02
CA ILE A 15 -2.83 8.69 -7.82
C ILE A 15 -2.64 10.17 -7.43
N LYS A 16 -1.54 10.49 -6.75
CA LYS A 16 -1.26 11.88 -6.37
C LYS A 16 -0.74 12.69 -7.56
N ASN A 17 0.03 12.04 -8.43
CA ASN A 17 0.62 12.55 -9.66
C ASN A 17 1.23 11.34 -10.42
N GLU A 18 1.83 11.59 -11.58
CA GLU A 18 2.58 10.57 -12.35
C GLU A 18 3.75 9.93 -11.58
N LYS A 19 4.10 10.47 -10.39
CA LYS A 19 5.25 10.04 -9.59
C LYS A 19 4.90 9.18 -8.38
N VAL A 20 3.65 9.18 -7.91
CA VAL A 20 3.29 8.54 -6.64
C VAL A 20 1.88 7.96 -6.69
N ILE A 21 1.80 6.66 -6.43
CA ILE A 21 0.55 5.96 -6.14
C ILE A 21 0.49 5.69 -4.65
N LYS A 22 -0.66 6.04 -4.06
CA LYS A 22 -1.04 5.61 -2.71
C LYS A 22 -2.20 4.65 -2.81
N PHE A 23 -2.23 3.65 -1.95
CA PHE A 23 -3.34 2.71 -1.91
C PHE A 23 -3.57 2.21 -0.48
N ILE A 24 -4.79 1.73 -0.24
CA ILE A 24 -5.19 1.17 1.05
C ILE A 24 -5.32 -0.33 0.90
N LEU A 25 -4.58 -1.08 1.71
CA LEU A 25 -4.76 -2.52 1.86
C LEU A 25 -5.63 -2.80 3.08
N ILE A 26 -6.58 -3.71 2.93
CA ILE A 26 -7.45 -4.18 4.00
C ILE A 26 -7.30 -5.69 4.12
N ASN A 27 -6.94 -6.18 5.30
CA ASN A 27 -6.89 -7.61 5.57
C ASN A 27 -8.22 -8.14 6.11
N GLU A 28 -8.33 -9.46 6.28
CA GLU A 28 -9.53 -10.14 6.79
C GLU A 28 -9.98 -9.64 8.18
N LYS A 29 -9.04 -9.13 8.98
CA LYS A 29 -9.31 -8.57 10.32
C LYS A 29 -9.73 -7.09 10.27
N ASN A 30 -10.06 -6.56 9.09
CA ASN A 30 -10.38 -5.16 8.83
C ASN A 30 -9.28 -4.17 9.25
N LYS A 31 -8.02 -4.63 9.40
CA LYS A 31 -6.89 -3.73 9.62
C LYS A 31 -6.52 -3.08 8.30
N LYS A 32 -6.26 -1.77 8.36
CA LYS A 32 -5.92 -0.96 7.19
C LYS A 32 -4.49 -0.49 7.28
N ILE A 33 -3.77 -0.56 6.16
CA ILE A 33 -2.48 0.11 5.99
C ILE A 33 -2.51 0.97 4.74
N THR A 34 -1.77 2.07 4.76
CA THR A 34 -1.56 2.90 3.58
C THR A 34 -0.23 2.51 2.95
N GLY A 35 -0.29 1.91 1.77
CA GLY A 35 0.87 1.67 0.91
C GLY A 35 1.19 2.90 0.07
N THR A 36 2.46 3.22 -0.09
CA THR A 36 2.93 4.23 -1.05
C THR A 36 3.99 3.61 -1.96
N VAL A 37 3.82 3.78 -3.26
CA VAL A 37 4.78 3.38 -4.29
C VAL A 37 5.19 4.63 -5.07
N PHE A 38 6.49 4.82 -5.22
CA PHE A 38 7.07 5.87 -6.04
C PHE A 38 7.27 5.35 -7.46
N ASN A 39 7.01 6.16 -8.48
CA ASN A 39 7.34 5.84 -9.85
C ASN A 39 8.80 6.24 -10.11
N ASN A 40 9.72 5.28 -9.93
CA ASN A 40 11.14 5.42 -10.23
C ASN A 40 11.64 4.14 -10.94
N GLN A 41 12.87 4.13 -11.43
CA GLN A 41 13.40 2.97 -12.19
C GLN A 41 13.31 1.64 -11.43
N THR A 42 13.42 1.66 -10.09
CA THR A 42 13.44 0.45 -9.26
C THR A 42 12.03 -0.05 -8.94
N THR A 43 11.06 0.84 -8.74
CA THR A 43 9.70 0.50 -8.31
C THR A 43 8.62 0.70 -9.39
N LYS A 44 9.03 1.00 -10.63
CA LYS A 44 8.11 1.18 -11.77
C LYS A 44 7.20 -0.02 -12.02
N HIS A 45 7.75 -1.23 -11.96
CA HIS A 45 6.97 -2.46 -12.12
C HIS A 45 5.87 -2.59 -11.05
N ILE A 46 6.19 -2.25 -9.79
CA ILE A 46 5.21 -2.24 -8.69
C ILE A 46 4.17 -1.16 -8.91
N TYR A 47 4.59 0.02 -9.38
CA TYR A 47 3.68 1.14 -9.66
C TYR A 47 2.60 0.74 -10.67
N GLU A 48 3.00 0.05 -11.75
CA GLU A 48 2.10 -0.46 -12.79
C GLU A 48 1.20 -1.58 -12.23
N GLN A 49 1.76 -2.50 -11.44
CA GLN A 49 1.01 -3.60 -10.81
C GLN A 49 -0.07 -3.15 -9.83
N VAL A 50 0.10 -2.02 -9.11
CA VAL A 50 -0.90 -1.59 -8.12
C VAL A 50 -2.26 -1.34 -8.78
N GLU A 51 -2.29 -0.76 -9.97
CA GLU A 51 -3.55 -0.52 -10.70
C GLU A 51 -4.16 -1.83 -11.20
N GLU A 52 -3.34 -2.73 -11.75
CA GLU A 52 -3.78 -4.03 -12.27
C GLU A 52 -4.39 -4.92 -11.18
N ASN A 53 -3.86 -4.84 -9.96
CA ASN A 53 -4.30 -5.66 -8.82
C ASN A 53 -5.37 -4.98 -7.95
N THR A 54 -5.99 -3.91 -8.43
CA THR A 54 -7.09 -3.25 -7.69
C THR A 54 -8.22 -4.24 -7.42
N GLY A 55 -8.62 -4.37 -6.15
CA GLY A 55 -9.66 -5.32 -5.74
C GLY A 55 -9.19 -6.77 -5.56
N GLN A 56 -7.94 -7.09 -5.91
CA GLN A 56 -7.34 -8.40 -5.66
C GLN A 56 -6.64 -8.46 -4.31
N VAL A 57 -6.48 -9.68 -3.78
CA VAL A 57 -5.64 -9.94 -2.60
C VAL A 57 -4.19 -9.99 -3.05
N VAL A 58 -3.36 -9.19 -2.39
CA VAL A 58 -1.93 -9.13 -2.66
C VAL A 58 -1.16 -9.29 -1.36
N THR A 59 0.02 -9.87 -1.47
CA THR A 59 1.04 -9.83 -0.44
C THR A 59 2.06 -8.75 -0.77
N ILE A 60 2.28 -7.83 0.16
CA ILE A 60 3.33 -6.81 0.04
C ILE A 60 4.45 -7.04 1.05
N THR A 61 5.66 -6.68 0.65
CA THR A 61 6.80 -6.48 1.55
C THR A 61 7.21 -5.03 1.49
N ALA A 62 7.31 -4.39 2.65
CA ALA A 62 7.50 -2.95 2.75
C ALA A 62 8.38 -2.54 3.92
N GLU A 63 9.05 -1.40 3.76
CA GLU A 63 9.69 -0.73 4.89
C GLU A 63 8.69 0.18 5.59
N MET A 64 8.56 -0.01 6.91
CA MET A 64 7.62 0.75 7.73
C MET A 64 8.25 2.05 8.21
N SER A 65 7.50 3.14 8.03
CA SER A 65 7.81 4.45 8.58
C SER A 65 6.64 4.93 9.44
N GLU A 66 6.95 5.46 10.61
CA GLU A 66 5.97 6.15 11.44
C GLU A 66 5.83 7.60 10.95
N THR A 67 4.59 8.07 10.83
CA THR A 67 4.28 9.44 10.47
C THR A 67 3.16 9.95 11.35
N SER A 68 3.28 11.18 11.82
CA SER A 68 2.23 11.85 12.58
C SER A 68 1.64 12.96 11.72
N TYR A 69 0.33 13.02 11.63
CA TYR A 69 -0.37 14.11 10.96
C TYR A 69 -1.51 14.62 11.83
N GLN A 70 -1.84 15.90 11.67
CA GLN A 70 -3.03 16.45 12.29
C GLN A 70 -4.24 16.12 11.43
N ASP A 71 -5.18 15.35 11.99
CA ASP A 71 -6.41 14.98 11.31
C ASP A 71 -7.29 16.22 11.09
N LYS A 72 -7.66 16.47 9.84
CA LYS A 72 -8.39 17.70 9.46
C LYS A 72 -9.83 17.75 9.98
N LYS A 73 -10.42 16.62 10.39
CA LYS A 73 -11.81 16.57 10.88
C LYS A 73 -11.88 16.75 12.39
N THR A 74 -10.93 16.15 13.10
CA THR A 74 -10.91 16.08 14.57
C THR A 74 -9.90 17.06 15.19
N ASN A 75 -8.98 17.63 14.40
CA ASN A 75 -7.85 18.45 14.83
C ASN A 75 -6.88 17.75 15.79
N LEU A 76 -6.99 16.43 15.95
CA LEU A 76 -6.09 15.63 16.79
C LEU A 76 -4.86 15.17 16.00
N TRP A 77 -3.74 15.02 16.70
CA TRP A 77 -2.56 14.35 16.15
C TRP A 77 -2.82 12.85 16.08
N VAL A 78 -2.70 12.30 14.89
CA VAL A 78 -2.87 10.87 14.62
C VAL A 78 -1.52 10.31 14.23
N ASN A 79 -1.07 9.28 14.96
CA ASN A 79 0.03 8.45 14.54
C ASN A 79 -0.47 7.46 13.49
N SER A 80 0.22 7.42 12.37
CA SER A 80 -0.06 6.54 11.26
C SER A 80 1.21 5.86 10.84
N TYR A 81 1.05 4.67 10.29
CA TYR A 81 2.16 3.96 9.67
C TYR A 81 2.02 4.03 8.16
N CYS A 82 3.13 4.35 7.49
CA CYS A 82 3.24 4.33 6.05
C CYS A 82 4.24 3.24 5.65
N ALA A 83 3.78 2.36 4.76
CA ALA A 83 4.57 1.29 4.20
C ALA A 83 5.09 1.71 2.83
N CYS A 84 6.43 1.82 2.68
CA CYS A 84 7.06 1.99 1.37
C CYS A 84 7.29 0.62 0.75
N ILE A 85 6.59 0.34 -0.34
CA ILE A 85 6.53 -1.02 -0.89
C ILE A 85 7.77 -1.31 -1.71
N ASN A 86 8.46 -2.39 -1.36
CA ASN A 86 9.65 -2.87 -2.07
C ASN A 86 9.34 -4.09 -2.94
N LYS A 87 8.27 -4.83 -2.62
CA LYS A 87 7.82 -6.00 -3.37
C LYS A 87 6.31 -6.16 -3.25
N MET A 88 5.66 -6.59 -4.33
CA MET A 88 4.25 -6.97 -4.38
C MET A 88 4.13 -8.30 -5.12
N GLU A 89 3.31 -9.20 -4.59
CA GLU A 89 2.97 -10.49 -5.18
C GLU A 89 1.44 -10.59 -5.16
N ALA A 90 0.83 -10.71 -6.34
CA ALA A 90 -0.57 -11.06 -6.43
C ALA A 90 -0.72 -12.57 -6.20
N GLU A 91 -1.79 -13.00 -5.54
CA GLU A 91 -2.16 -14.41 -5.63
C GLU A 91 -2.56 -14.71 -7.08
N GLU A 92 -1.78 -15.54 -7.77
CA GLU A 92 -2.20 -16.10 -9.04
C GLU A 92 -3.48 -16.91 -8.77
N GLU A 93 -4.60 -16.51 -9.38
CA GLU A 93 -5.77 -17.39 -9.45
C GLU A 93 -5.32 -18.67 -10.17
N LEU A 94 -5.18 -19.76 -9.41
CA LEU A 94 -4.96 -21.07 -10.00
C LEU A 94 -6.14 -21.35 -10.94
N PRO A 95 -5.90 -21.61 -12.24
CA PRO A 95 -6.99 -22.00 -13.12
C PRO A 95 -7.53 -23.35 -12.63
N PHE A 96 -8.81 -23.36 -12.26
CA PHE A 96 -9.58 -24.56 -11.94
C PHE A 96 -9.79 -25.45 -13.16
#